data_AF-A0A4R6F782-F1
#
_entry.id   AF-A0A4R6F782-F1
#
_cell.length_a   1.000
_cell.length_b   1.000
_cell.length_c   1.000
_cell.angle_alpha   90.00
_cell.angle_beta   90.00
_cell.angle_gamma   90.00
#
_symmetry.space_group_name_H-M   'P 1'
#
loop_
_entity.id
_entity.type
_entity.pdbx_description
1 polymer ?
#
loop_
_entity_poly.entity_id
_entity_poly.type
_entity_poly.pdbx_seq_one_letter_code
_entity_poly.pdbx_strand_id
1 'polypeptide(L)'
;MSVPRDASGAREARALAEAPYRVRSREQPLRLVTRPGGKQVPARLAIVVAVMLIVTQSARADGAVEGAAPPLTDPGIISAWRALRAADCARCHGKDYEGLAAPSIVDYARSQSRETFVRMVLDGDGARGMPAYRLNPSIADHLDDIHRYFMGRADRTIQAESRPQQ
;
A
#
# COMPACT_ATOMS: atom_id res chain seq x y z
N MET A 1 20.11 43.52 11.39
CA MET A 1 19.78 42.31 12.18
C MET A 1 20.30 41.13 11.39
N SER A 2 21.50 40.65 11.76
CA SER A 2 22.28 39.67 11.01
C SER A 2 22.07 38.29 11.61
N VAL A 3 21.65 37.32 10.80
CA VAL A 3 21.52 35.91 11.19
C VAL A 3 22.71 35.16 10.60
N PRO A 4 23.55 34.50 11.41
CA PRO A 4 24.56 33.58 10.89
C PRO A 4 24.00 32.17 10.63
N ARG A 5 24.52 31.54 9.58
CA ARG A 5 24.46 30.10 9.27
C ARG A 5 25.79 29.45 9.70
N ASP A 6 25.75 28.27 10.29
CA ASP A 6 26.79 27.22 10.29
C ASP A 6 26.14 25.91 10.81
N ALA A 7 25.95 24.85 10.01
CA ALA A 7 26.80 23.66 9.81
C ALA A 7 27.29 22.98 11.12
N SER A 8 26.93 21.72 11.35
CA SER A 8 27.62 20.48 10.95
C SER A 8 28.54 19.95 12.06
N GLY A 9 28.47 18.63 12.31
CA GLY A 9 29.59 17.89 12.90
C GLY A 9 29.47 17.48 14.36
N ALA A 10 28.98 16.26 14.55
CA ALA A 10 29.58 15.18 15.34
C ALA A 10 30.20 15.49 16.72
N ARG A 11 29.62 14.93 17.80
CA ARG A 11 30.38 14.49 18.99
C ARG A 11 29.76 13.23 19.64
N GLU A 12 30.56 12.16 19.60
CA GLU A 12 30.81 11.22 20.72
C GLU A 12 29.63 10.33 21.16
N ALA A 13 29.44 9.13 20.58
CA ALA A 13 30.22 7.91 20.85
C ALA A 13 30.48 7.69 22.36
N ARG A 14 29.47 7.15 23.07
CA ARG A 14 29.65 6.64 24.43
C ARG A 14 29.64 5.12 24.42
N ALA A 15 30.81 4.59 24.74
CA ALA A 15 31.13 3.19 24.96
C ALA A 15 30.11 2.48 25.86
N LEU A 16 29.66 1.31 25.42
CA LEU A 16 29.27 0.23 26.31
C LEU A 16 30.14 -0.98 25.93
N ALA A 17 31.13 -1.19 26.80
CA ALA A 17 32.06 -2.29 26.76
C ALA A 17 31.37 -3.61 27.09
N GLU A 18 31.66 -4.60 26.25
CA GLU A 18 32.15 -5.93 26.64
C GLU A 18 31.37 -6.70 27.71
N ALA A 19 30.42 -7.53 27.26
CA ALA A 19 30.01 -8.72 27.99
C ALA A 19 30.48 -9.96 27.21
N PRO A 20 31.34 -10.83 27.77
CA PRO A 20 31.84 -12.00 27.05
C PRO A 20 30.72 -13.04 26.89
N TYR A 21 30.38 -13.32 25.63
CA TYR A 21 29.57 -14.45 25.23
C TYR A 21 30.30 -15.75 25.58
N ARG A 22 29.92 -16.39 26.70
CA ARG A 22 30.36 -17.74 27.05
C ARG A 22 29.69 -18.74 26.12
N VAL A 23 30.45 -19.30 25.19
CA VAL A 23 30.13 -20.56 24.50
C VAL A 23 30.21 -21.68 25.54
N ARG A 24 29.05 -22.15 26.01
CA ARG A 24 28.97 -23.37 26.82
C ARG A 24 28.97 -24.56 25.86
N SER A 25 30.17 -25.05 25.53
CA SER A 25 30.37 -26.34 24.86
C SER A 25 29.72 -27.43 25.69
N ARG A 26 28.55 -27.91 25.26
CA ARG A 26 27.89 -29.08 25.82
C ARG A 26 28.26 -30.24 24.92
N GLU A 27 29.41 -30.85 25.20
CA GLU A 27 29.76 -32.16 24.68
C GLU A 27 28.68 -33.16 25.09
N GLN A 28 27.82 -33.49 24.12
CA GLN A 28 26.81 -34.52 24.27
C GLN A 28 27.37 -35.77 23.59
N PRO A 29 27.73 -36.83 24.32
CA PRO A 29 28.24 -38.04 23.69
C PRO A 29 27.12 -38.65 22.84
N LEU A 30 27.46 -38.91 21.58
CA LEU A 30 26.63 -39.65 20.63
C LEU A 30 26.26 -41.00 21.27
N ARG A 31 25.03 -41.12 21.79
CA ARG A 31 24.47 -42.43 22.11
C ARG A 31 24.04 -43.06 20.80
N LEU A 32 24.76 -44.09 20.40
CA LEU A 32 24.38 -45.00 19.33
C LEU A 32 23.07 -45.68 19.72
N VAL A 33 21.95 -45.17 19.21
CA VAL A 33 20.65 -45.82 19.32
C VAL A 33 20.66 -46.98 18.33
N THR A 34 20.86 -48.19 18.84
CA THR A 34 20.65 -49.42 18.08
C THR A 34 19.14 -49.59 17.84
N ARG A 35 18.73 -49.49 16.57
CA ARG A 35 17.35 -49.64 16.11
C ARG A 35 16.93 -51.12 16.17
N PRO A 36 15.89 -51.52 16.93
CA PRO A 36 15.41 -52.89 16.94
C PRO A 36 14.65 -53.21 15.65
N GLY A 37 14.68 -54.49 15.29
CA GLY A 37 14.38 -55.02 13.97
C GLY A 37 12.95 -54.81 13.45
N GLY A 38 12.90 -54.53 12.15
CA GLY A 38 11.97 -55.04 11.13
C GLY A 38 10.47 -55.10 11.40
N LYS A 39 9.70 -54.41 10.55
CA LYS A 39 8.89 -55.02 9.47
C LYS A 39 8.88 -54.07 8.27
N GLN A 40 9.28 -54.56 7.10
CA GLN A 40 9.33 -53.75 5.87
C GLN A 40 7.90 -53.47 5.41
N VAL A 41 7.50 -52.19 5.40
CA VAL A 41 6.24 -51.77 4.78
C VAL A 41 6.47 -51.76 3.26
N PRO A 42 5.68 -52.49 2.46
CA PRO A 42 5.93 -52.61 1.03
C PRO A 42 5.83 -51.24 0.34
N ALA A 43 6.90 -50.88 -0.37
CA ALA A 43 7.16 -49.55 -0.94
C ALA A 43 6.06 -48.99 -1.87
N ARG A 44 5.13 -49.83 -2.34
CA ARG A 44 4.01 -49.42 -3.20
C ARG A 44 2.93 -48.64 -2.45
N LEU A 45 2.76 -48.86 -1.14
CA LEU A 45 1.76 -48.14 -0.34
C LEU A 45 2.24 -46.75 0.10
N ALA A 46 3.56 -46.59 0.28
CA ALA A 46 4.16 -45.32 0.68
C ALA A 46 4.09 -44.25 -0.42
N ILE A 47 4.12 -44.64 -1.70
CA ILE A 47 4.06 -43.71 -2.83
C ILE A 47 2.64 -43.12 -2.99
N VAL A 48 1.59 -43.90 -2.77
CA VAL A 48 0.19 -43.42 -2.88
C VAL A 48 -0.12 -42.37 -1.81
N VAL A 49 0.35 -42.58 -0.57
CA VAL A 49 0.18 -41.61 0.52
C VAL A 49 1.00 -40.33 0.27
N ALA A 50 2.22 -40.45 -0.27
CA ALA A 50 3.06 -39.30 -0.59
C ALA A 50 2.46 -38.45 -1.73
N VAL A 51 1.86 -39.06 -2.76
CA VAL A 51 1.20 -38.32 -3.85
C VAL A 51 -0.10 -37.66 -3.36
N MET A 52 -0.87 -38.31 -2.49
CA MET A 52 -2.11 -37.74 -1.94
C MET A 52 -1.85 -36.54 -0.99
N LEU A 53 -0.66 -36.46 -0.38
CA LEU A 53 -0.20 -35.31 0.41
C LEU A 53 0.33 -34.13 -0.43
N ILE A 54 0.71 -34.37 -1.70
CA ILE A 54 1.19 -33.31 -2.59
C ILE A 54 0.00 -32.58 -3.25
N VAL A 55 -1.12 -33.26 -3.52
CA VAL A 55 -2.29 -32.68 -4.20
C VAL A 55 -3.06 -31.64 -3.35
N THR A 56 -2.90 -31.63 -2.02
CA THR A 56 -3.60 -30.66 -1.15
C THR A 56 -2.86 -29.33 -0.98
N GLN A 57 -1.65 -29.16 -1.51
CA GLN A 57 -0.86 -27.93 -1.32
C GLN A 57 -1.06 -26.86 -2.40
N SER A 58 -1.84 -27.12 -3.46
CA SER A 58 -2.01 -26.18 -4.58
C SER A 58 -3.20 -25.21 -4.47
N ALA A 59 -3.79 -25.04 -3.27
CA ALA A 59 -4.84 -24.05 -3.06
C ALA A 59 -4.57 -23.17 -1.83
N ARG A 60 -3.50 -22.38 -1.92
CA ARG A 60 -3.54 -21.01 -1.42
C ARG A 60 -3.40 -20.10 -2.64
N ALA A 61 -4.47 -20.03 -3.43
CA ALA A 61 -4.80 -18.73 -3.95
C ALA A 61 -5.01 -17.88 -2.70
N ASP A 62 -4.19 -16.84 -2.53
CA ASP A 62 -4.42 -15.82 -1.54
C ASP A 62 -5.80 -15.24 -1.82
N GLY A 63 -6.83 -15.87 -1.24
CA GLY A 63 -8.05 -15.20 -0.93
C GLY A 63 -7.60 -14.05 -0.05
N ALA A 64 -7.49 -12.87 -0.65
CA ALA A 64 -7.43 -11.63 0.06
C ALA A 64 -8.53 -11.75 1.11
N VAL A 65 -8.13 -11.91 2.37
CA VAL A 65 -9.00 -11.58 3.47
C VAL A 65 -9.54 -10.20 3.11
N GLU A 66 -10.85 -10.04 3.07
CA GLU A 66 -11.52 -8.74 3.04
C GLU A 66 -11.14 -8.00 4.34
N GLY A 67 -9.87 -7.63 4.45
CA GLY A 67 -9.31 -6.75 5.44
C GLY A 67 -9.56 -5.36 4.93
N ALA A 68 -10.21 -4.53 5.74
CA ALA A 68 -10.48 -3.15 5.42
C ALA A 68 -9.22 -2.46 4.88
N ALA A 69 -9.38 -1.72 3.78
CA ALA A 69 -8.29 -0.95 3.20
C ALA A 69 -7.60 -0.07 4.27
N PRO A 70 -6.27 0.15 4.18
CA PRO A 70 -5.58 1.04 5.10
C PRO A 70 -6.26 2.42 5.14
N PRO A 71 -6.42 3.02 6.34
CA PRO A 71 -7.01 4.33 6.47
C PRO A 71 -6.10 5.40 5.85
N LEU A 72 -6.71 6.50 5.42
CA LEU A 72 -5.98 7.69 5.00
C LEU A 72 -5.43 8.40 6.25
N THR A 73 -4.12 8.63 6.28
CA THR A 73 -3.44 9.27 7.41
C THR A 73 -2.78 10.61 7.05
N ASP A 74 -2.48 10.83 5.77
CA ASP A 74 -1.90 12.08 5.29
C ASP A 74 -2.96 13.22 5.28
N PRO A 75 -2.72 14.35 5.97
CA PRO A 75 -3.70 15.43 6.08
C PRO A 75 -4.12 16.07 4.75
N GLY A 76 -3.20 16.17 3.78
CA GLY A 76 -3.48 16.70 2.45
C GLY A 76 -4.37 15.74 1.66
N ILE A 77 -4.04 14.45 1.67
CA ILE A 77 -4.86 13.40 1.06
C ILE A 77 -6.24 13.32 1.69
N ILE A 78 -6.35 13.47 3.01
CA ILE A 78 -7.63 13.52 3.71
C ILE A 78 -8.44 14.74 3.26
N SER A 79 -7.81 15.91 3.13
CA SER A 79 -8.46 17.13 2.65
C SER A 79 -8.95 16.99 1.20
N ALA A 80 -8.12 16.46 0.30
CA ALA A 80 -8.50 16.12 -1.06
C ALA A 80 -9.65 15.09 -1.09
N TRP A 81 -9.58 14.05 -0.26
CA TRP A 81 -10.64 13.06 -0.13
C TRP A 81 -11.97 13.73 0.22
N ARG A 82 -11.99 14.64 1.21
CA ARG A 82 -13.20 15.38 1.61
C ARG A 82 -13.69 16.34 0.53
N ALA A 83 -12.78 17.09 -0.09
CA ALA A 83 -13.06 18.03 -1.17
C ALA A 83 -13.80 17.37 -2.34
N LEU A 84 -13.32 16.20 -2.78
CA LEU A 84 -13.94 15.44 -3.88
C LEU A 84 -15.38 14.98 -3.56
N ARG A 85 -15.69 14.68 -2.30
CA ARG A 85 -17.06 14.31 -1.89
C ARG A 85 -17.94 15.54 -1.75
N ALA A 86 -17.41 16.65 -1.23
CA ALA A 86 -18.13 17.92 -1.12
C ALA A 86 -18.50 18.48 -2.50
N ALA A 87 -17.61 18.35 -3.48
CA ALA A 87 -17.85 18.75 -4.87
C ALA A 87 -18.63 17.71 -5.70
N ASP A 88 -18.98 16.58 -5.09
CA ASP A 88 -19.76 15.48 -5.69
C ASP A 88 -19.21 14.99 -7.05
N CYS A 89 -17.89 14.85 -7.15
CA CYS A 89 -17.23 14.39 -8.38
C CYS A 89 -17.70 12.98 -8.78
N ALA A 90 -18.08 12.16 -7.79
CA ALA A 90 -18.53 10.79 -7.96
C ALA A 90 -19.84 10.68 -8.75
N ARG A 91 -20.69 11.72 -8.74
CA ARG A 91 -21.94 11.76 -9.50
C ARG A 91 -21.73 11.53 -11.00
N CYS A 92 -20.63 12.04 -11.55
CA CYS A 92 -20.31 11.89 -12.97
C CYS A 92 -19.24 10.83 -13.22
N HIS A 93 -18.22 10.75 -12.35
CA HIS A 93 -17.05 9.90 -12.55
C HIS A 93 -17.14 8.53 -11.85
N GLY A 94 -18.26 8.24 -11.19
CA GLY A 94 -18.48 7.00 -10.45
C GLY A 94 -17.95 7.04 -9.03
N LYS A 95 -18.48 6.15 -8.17
CA LYS A 95 -18.15 6.06 -6.73
C LYS A 95 -16.65 5.98 -6.46
N ASP A 96 -15.95 5.21 -7.29
CA ASP A 96 -14.52 4.97 -7.15
C ASP A 96 -13.69 5.79 -8.13
N TYR A 97 -14.32 6.67 -8.92
CA TYR A 97 -13.69 7.55 -9.90
C TYR A 97 -13.04 6.84 -11.11
N GLU A 98 -13.45 5.59 -11.36
CA GLU A 98 -13.02 4.76 -12.49
C GLU A 98 -13.87 5.00 -13.76
N GLY A 99 -14.78 5.98 -13.72
CA GLY A 99 -15.68 6.34 -14.81
C GLY A 99 -17.12 5.88 -14.58
N LEU A 100 -18.06 6.67 -15.10
CA LEU A 100 -19.49 6.34 -15.15
C LEU A 100 -20.13 7.03 -16.36
N ALA A 101 -20.66 8.24 -16.17
CA ALA A 101 -21.17 9.08 -17.25
C ALA A 101 -20.07 9.99 -17.82
N ALA A 102 -19.05 10.27 -17.01
CA ALA A 102 -17.81 10.93 -17.38
C ALA A 102 -16.63 9.93 -17.30
N PRO A 103 -15.49 10.21 -17.96
CA PRO A 103 -14.33 9.31 -18.00
C PRO A 103 -13.69 9.05 -16.62
N SER A 104 -12.83 8.03 -16.52
CA SER A 104 -12.06 7.74 -15.30
C SER A 104 -11.12 8.91 -14.94
N ILE A 105 -11.22 9.41 -13.71
CA ILE A 105 -10.24 10.39 -13.18
C ILE A 105 -8.94 9.70 -12.83
N VAL A 106 -9.00 8.45 -12.36
CA VAL A 106 -7.83 7.64 -11.99
C VAL A 106 -6.94 7.42 -13.22
N ASP A 107 -7.51 7.04 -14.35
CA ASP A 107 -6.75 6.86 -15.59
C ASP A 107 -6.29 8.18 -16.21
N TYR A 108 -7.09 9.25 -16.06
CA TYR A 108 -6.70 10.57 -16.53
C TYR A 108 -5.48 11.10 -15.74
N ALA A 109 -5.45 10.93 -14.42
CA ALA A 109 -4.28 11.25 -13.60
C ALA A 109 -3.05 10.43 -14.02
N ARG A 110 -3.22 9.12 -14.26
CA ARG A 110 -2.12 8.24 -14.72
C ARG A 110 -1.52 8.67 -16.06
N SER A 111 -2.36 9.11 -16.99
CA SER A 111 -1.98 9.30 -18.41
C SER A 111 -1.59 10.73 -18.77
N GLN A 112 -1.97 11.71 -17.96
CA GLN A 112 -1.71 13.13 -18.24
C GLN A 112 -0.62 13.70 -17.32
N SER A 113 -0.02 14.81 -17.76
CA SER A 113 0.83 15.58 -16.86
C SER A 113 -0.01 16.22 -15.74
N ARG A 114 0.63 16.49 -14.60
CA ARG A 114 0.00 17.22 -13.49
C ARG A 114 -0.60 18.54 -13.95
N GLU A 115 0.10 19.30 -14.78
CA GLU A 115 -0.35 20.61 -15.27
C GLU A 115 -1.62 20.46 -16.11
N THR A 116 -1.70 19.41 -16.93
CA THR A 116 -2.87 19.11 -17.76
C THR A 116 -4.05 18.65 -16.91
N PHE A 117 -3.79 17.84 -15.88
CA PHE A 117 -4.79 17.45 -14.90
C PHE A 117 -5.36 18.68 -14.18
N VAL A 118 -4.49 19.51 -13.61
CA VAL A 118 -4.86 20.71 -12.86
C VAL A 118 -5.65 21.69 -13.72
N ARG A 119 -5.20 21.94 -14.96
CA ARG A 119 -5.91 22.82 -15.90
C ARG A 119 -7.31 22.29 -16.19
N MET A 120 -7.47 20.99 -16.44
CA MET A 120 -8.78 20.39 -16.70
C MET A 120 -9.73 20.57 -15.50
N VAL A 121 -9.25 20.38 -14.27
CA VAL A 121 -10.08 20.60 -13.07
C VAL A 121 -10.43 22.08 -12.89
N LEU A 122 -9.48 22.98 -13.11
CA LEU A 122 -9.69 24.43 -12.94
C LEU A 122 -10.66 25.00 -13.97
N ASP A 123 -10.48 24.66 -15.24
CA ASP A 123 -11.19 25.27 -16.36
C ASP A 123 -12.43 24.47 -16.76
N GLY A 124 -12.48 23.18 -16.40
CA GLY A 124 -13.57 22.28 -16.74
C GLY A 124 -13.70 22.04 -18.24
N ASP A 125 -14.85 21.52 -18.63
CA ASP A 125 -15.28 21.39 -20.01
C ASP A 125 -16.80 21.58 -20.08
N GLY A 126 -17.23 22.83 -20.27
CA GLY A 126 -18.64 23.17 -20.31
C GLY A 126 -19.40 22.50 -21.46
N ALA A 127 -18.75 22.22 -22.59
CA ALA A 127 -19.39 21.55 -23.73
C ALA A 127 -19.70 20.08 -23.42
N ARG A 128 -18.88 19.43 -22.58
CA ARG A 128 -19.09 18.06 -22.10
C ARG A 128 -19.73 17.99 -20.71
N GLY A 129 -20.13 19.15 -20.14
CA GLY A 129 -20.82 19.23 -18.86
C GLY A 129 -19.93 19.13 -17.61
N MET A 130 -18.60 19.17 -17.76
CA MET A 130 -17.67 19.25 -16.63
C MET A 130 -17.57 20.71 -16.15
N PRO A 131 -17.96 21.03 -14.91
CA PRO A 131 -17.88 22.39 -14.40
C PRO A 131 -16.43 22.83 -14.15
N ALA A 132 -16.19 24.14 -14.21
CA ALA A 132 -14.93 24.76 -13.83
C ALA A 132 -14.86 24.93 -12.30
N TYR A 133 -13.73 24.59 -11.68
CA TYR A 133 -13.54 24.68 -10.23
C TYR A 133 -12.61 25.82 -9.76
N ARG A 134 -12.15 26.68 -10.67
CA ARG A 134 -11.24 27.80 -10.34
C ARG A 134 -11.75 28.74 -9.24
N LEU A 135 -13.07 28.92 -9.15
CA LEU A 135 -13.69 29.79 -8.13
C LEU A 135 -14.22 29.02 -6.91
N ASN A 136 -13.89 27.73 -6.79
CA ASN A 136 -14.24 26.91 -5.63
C ASN A 136 -12.97 26.67 -4.78
N PRO A 137 -12.79 27.41 -3.67
CA PRO A 137 -11.59 27.28 -2.83
C PRO A 137 -11.39 25.86 -2.29
N SER A 138 -12.47 25.15 -1.96
CA SER A 138 -12.40 23.76 -1.49
C SER A 138 -11.82 22.79 -2.52
N ILE A 139 -11.68 23.18 -3.80
CA ILE A 139 -11.00 22.40 -4.82
C ILE A 139 -9.70 23.08 -5.24
N ALA A 140 -9.76 24.38 -5.56
CA ALA A 140 -8.63 25.15 -6.07
C ALA A 140 -7.43 25.15 -5.11
N ASP A 141 -7.67 25.21 -3.80
CA ASP A 141 -6.61 25.24 -2.79
C ASP A 141 -6.00 23.85 -2.54
N HIS A 142 -6.61 22.78 -3.08
CA HIS A 142 -6.24 21.39 -2.83
C HIS A 142 -5.84 20.61 -4.10
N LEU A 143 -5.60 21.30 -5.23
CA LEU A 143 -5.35 20.66 -6.52
C LEU A 143 -4.17 19.68 -6.53
N ASP A 144 -3.10 20.01 -5.80
CA ASP A 144 -1.93 19.15 -5.70
C ASP A 144 -2.21 17.86 -4.91
N ASP A 145 -2.96 17.98 -3.83
CA ASP A 145 -3.38 16.83 -3.03
C ASP A 145 -4.43 15.99 -3.75
N ILE A 146 -5.32 16.62 -4.53
CA ILE A 146 -6.29 15.93 -5.38
C ILE A 146 -5.56 15.12 -6.46
N HIS A 147 -4.61 15.73 -7.16
CA HIS A 147 -3.78 15.03 -8.12
C HIS A 147 -3.02 13.86 -7.46
N ARG A 148 -2.39 14.10 -6.31
CA ARG A 148 -1.68 13.07 -5.53
C ARG A 148 -2.60 11.94 -5.07
N TYR A 149 -3.84 12.24 -4.68
CA TYR A 149 -4.84 11.23 -4.33
C TYR A 149 -5.14 10.31 -5.52
N PHE A 150 -5.37 10.88 -6.71
CA PHE A 150 -5.67 10.08 -7.90
C PHE A 150 -4.46 9.32 -8.44
N MET A 151 -3.25 9.89 -8.35
CA MET A 151 -2.01 9.15 -8.63
C MET A 151 -1.84 7.97 -7.66
N GLY A 152 -2.08 8.19 -6.36
CA GLY A 152 -2.03 7.10 -5.38
C GLY A 152 -3.06 6.01 -5.65
N ARG A 153 -4.26 6.38 -6.13
CA ARG A 153 -5.27 5.42 -6.61
C ARG A 153 -4.79 4.65 -7.84
N ALA A 154 -4.21 5.34 -8.83
CA ALA A 154 -3.69 4.72 -10.05
C ALA A 154 -2.54 3.73 -9.75
N ASP A 155 -1.67 4.09 -8.82
CA ASP A 155 -0.53 3.26 -8.38
C ASP A 155 -0.91 2.21 -7.33
N ARG A 156 -2.19 2.16 -6.94
CA ARG A 156 -2.74 1.25 -5.91
C ARG A 156 -2.08 1.40 -4.54
N THR A 157 -1.48 2.55 -4.25
CA THR A 157 -0.99 2.91 -2.90
C THR A 157 -2.12 3.44 -2.02
N ILE A 158 -3.18 3.96 -2.64
CA ILE A 158 -4.47 4.27 -2.01
C ILE A 158 -5.51 3.32 -2.60
N GLN A 159 -6.25 2.60 -1.75
CA GLN A 159 -7.31 1.70 -2.20
C GLN A 159 -8.62 2.48 -2.39
N ALA A 160 -9.55 1.95 -3.19
CA ALA A 160 -10.85 2.57 -3.42
C ALA A 160 -11.67 2.70 -2.13
N GLU A 161 -11.47 1.77 -1.20
CA GLU A 161 -12.15 1.69 0.09
C GLU A 161 -11.44 2.51 1.18
N SER A 162 -10.23 3.04 0.95
CA SER A 162 -9.50 3.83 1.95
C SER A 162 -10.29 5.08 2.34
N ARG A 163 -10.49 5.28 3.66
CA ARG A 163 -11.21 6.43 4.24
C ARG A 163 -10.38 7.06 5.37
N PRO A 164 -10.58 8.35 5.69
CA PRO A 164 -10.05 8.92 6.93
C PRO A 164 -10.62 8.17 8.14
N GLN A 165 -9.85 8.07 9.24
CA GLN A 165 -10.40 7.63 10.52
C GLN A 165 -11.42 8.67 11.03
N GLN A 166 -12.51 8.16 11.61
CA GLN A 166 -13.59 8.97 12.20
C GLN A 166 -13.16 9.60 13.51
#